data_AF-A0A2S6H2X0-F1
#
_entry.id   AF-A0A2S6H2X0-F1
#
_cell.length_a   1.000
_cell.length_b   1.000
_cell.length_c   1.000
_cell.angle_alpha   90.00
_cell.angle_beta   90.00
_cell.angle_gamma   90.00
#
_symmetry.space_group_name_H-M   'P 1'
#
loop_
_entity.id
_entity.type
_entity.pdbx_description
1 polymer ?
#
loop_
_entity_poly.entity_id
_entity_poly.type
_entity_poly.pdbx_seq_one_letter_code
_entity_poly.pdbx_strand_id
1 'polypeptide(L)'
;MSNKEPDKKTESAVPKKSTNILLWIVVVIASLVVAIVFWNYFSHFNDSPFSGKADAGQFGDYIGGTLNPILSFLSLIALLWTIGIQTKELELTRNELDLTRKELSRSASAQEDTKKILDKQSETLARQQFESTFFSLLDQHNKALEAISTSPDVTRYSHVKLIYRSIFLESDFTNLASAKVALEKKNNVCGHYFRVLYQLLKFIAINAPGSTIGAALEADKIQSSDVLANEKMYSNIVRSFLGYDITQLLAINCYCTDANDTYWKYKLLIERYAFLEHMPFEVNNGGHPILNETKNAYEKNAFGNSEFITR
;
A
#
# COMPACT_ATOMS: atom_id res chain seq x y z
N MET A 1 -22.47 -24.57 -10.92
CA MET A 1 -23.77 -23.92 -11.21
C MET A 1 -23.67 -23.24 -12.56
N SER A 2 -24.56 -23.64 -13.46
CA SER A 2 -24.61 -23.30 -14.88
C SER A 2 -24.73 -21.79 -15.08
N ASN A 3 -23.81 -21.18 -15.83
CA ASN A 3 -23.98 -19.84 -16.36
C ASN A 3 -24.19 -19.95 -17.87
N LYS A 4 -25.44 -19.73 -18.29
CA LYS A 4 -25.89 -19.74 -19.68
C LYS A 4 -25.19 -18.63 -20.46
N GLU A 5 -24.63 -18.98 -21.62
CA GLU A 5 -24.31 -18.02 -22.68
C GLU A 5 -25.55 -17.19 -23.03
N PRO A 6 -25.44 -15.86 -23.19
CA PRO A 6 -26.50 -15.09 -23.82
C PRO A 6 -26.35 -15.18 -25.35
N ASP A 7 -27.47 -15.57 -25.95
CA ASP A 7 -27.80 -15.65 -27.37
C ASP A 7 -27.06 -14.65 -28.28
N LYS A 8 -26.35 -15.21 -29.27
CA LYS A 8 -26.10 -14.57 -30.56
C LYS A 8 -27.44 -14.19 -31.18
N LYS A 9 -27.83 -12.91 -31.12
CA LYS A 9 -28.81 -12.34 -32.04
C LYS A 9 -28.11 -11.60 -33.17
N THR A 10 -28.37 -12.14 -34.35
CA THR A 10 -28.06 -11.73 -35.70
C THR A 10 -28.59 -10.32 -36.02
N GLU A 11 -28.02 -9.71 -37.08
CA GLU A 11 -28.52 -8.55 -37.86
C GLU A 11 -28.33 -7.16 -37.24
N SER A 12 -27.85 -6.12 -37.95
CA SER A 12 -27.62 -5.89 -39.37
C SER A 12 -26.40 -4.99 -39.53
N ALA A 13 -25.22 -5.52 -39.88
CA ALA A 13 -24.15 -4.69 -40.40
C ALA A 13 -24.59 -4.25 -41.80
N VAL A 14 -24.99 -2.99 -41.97
CA VAL A 14 -25.18 -2.42 -43.31
C VAL A 14 -23.79 -2.47 -43.96
N PRO A 15 -23.58 -3.27 -45.02
CA PRO A 15 -22.25 -3.40 -45.59
C PRO A 15 -21.87 -2.05 -46.22
N LYS A 16 -20.73 -1.50 -45.80
CA LYS A 16 -20.11 -0.26 -46.30
C LYS A 16 -19.94 -0.22 -47.84
N LYS A 17 -20.11 -1.37 -48.52
CA LYS A 17 -20.11 -1.56 -49.98
C LYS A 17 -21.44 -1.19 -50.67
N SER A 18 -22.55 -1.11 -49.94
CA SER A 18 -23.89 -0.87 -50.49
C SER A 18 -24.20 0.59 -50.82
N THR A 19 -23.56 1.54 -50.12
CA THR A 19 -23.77 2.99 -50.35
C THR A 19 -23.24 3.44 -51.72
N ASN A 20 -22.09 2.91 -52.15
CA ASN A 20 -21.51 3.24 -53.45
C ASN A 20 -22.37 2.74 -54.60
N ILE A 21 -22.93 1.53 -54.50
CA ILE A 21 -23.79 0.93 -55.53
C ILE A 21 -25.09 1.72 -55.67
N LEU A 22 -25.67 2.15 -54.55
CA LEU A 22 -26.91 2.92 -54.55
C LEU A 22 -26.73 4.32 -55.17
N LEU A 23 -25.60 4.97 -54.92
CA LEU A 23 -25.25 6.26 -55.51
C LEU A 23 -25.17 6.15 -57.03
N TRP A 24 -24.56 5.08 -57.55
CA TRP A 24 -24.54 4.78 -58.99
C TRP A 24 -25.93 4.51 -59.56
N ILE A 25 -26.81 3.81 -58.82
CA ILE A 25 -28.19 3.56 -59.24
C ILE A 25 -28.97 4.89 -59.40
N VAL A 26 -28.86 5.81 -58.44
CA VAL A 26 -29.53 7.12 -58.51
C VAL A 26 -29.00 7.95 -59.69
N VAL A 27 -27.69 7.94 -59.93
CA VAL A 27 -27.05 8.63 -61.06
C VAL A 27 -27.52 8.05 -62.40
N VAL A 28 -27.59 6.72 -62.52
CA VAL A 28 -28.09 6.05 -63.72
C VAL A 28 -29.56 6.37 -63.97
N ILE A 29 -30.41 6.32 -62.94
CA ILE A 29 -31.84 6.66 -63.06
C ILE A 29 -32.02 8.12 -63.48
N ALA A 30 -31.30 9.06 -62.86
CA ALA A 30 -31.34 10.47 -63.25
C ALA A 30 -30.91 10.67 -64.71
N SER A 31 -29.86 9.97 -65.15
CA SER A 31 -29.36 10.02 -66.52
C SER A 31 -30.35 9.45 -67.53
N LEU A 32 -31.04 8.37 -67.18
CA LEU A 32 -32.11 7.77 -67.99
C LEU A 32 -33.32 8.71 -68.12
N VAL A 33 -33.74 9.35 -67.02
CA VAL A 33 -34.83 10.34 -67.05
C VAL A 33 -34.48 11.50 -67.99
N VAL A 34 -33.27 12.03 -67.90
CA VAL A 34 -32.79 13.07 -68.82
C VAL A 34 -32.83 12.57 -70.27
N ALA A 35 -32.25 11.40 -70.56
CA ALA A 35 -32.25 10.83 -71.90
C ALA A 35 -33.67 10.62 -72.48
N ILE A 36 -34.63 10.19 -71.65
CA ILE A 36 -36.03 10.00 -72.05
C ILE A 36 -36.70 11.33 -72.39
N VAL A 37 -36.48 12.39 -71.59
CA VAL A 37 -37.06 13.72 -71.87
C VAL A 37 -36.49 14.31 -73.16
N PHE A 38 -35.18 14.19 -73.39
CA PHE A 38 -34.55 14.62 -74.64
C PHE A 38 -35.05 13.80 -75.83
N TRP A 39 -35.14 12.48 -75.71
CA TRP A 39 -35.69 11.61 -76.75
C TRP A 39 -37.14 11.98 -77.12
N ASN A 40 -37.98 12.21 -76.11
CA ASN A 40 -39.36 12.60 -76.31
C ASN A 40 -39.48 13.97 -77.01
N TYR A 41 -38.63 14.94 -76.65
CA TYR A 41 -38.59 16.23 -77.32
C TYR A 41 -38.21 16.11 -78.81
N PHE A 42 -37.10 15.45 -79.13
CA PHE A 42 -36.61 15.31 -80.51
C PHE A 42 -37.49 14.44 -81.41
N SER A 43 -38.25 13.51 -80.83
CA SER A 43 -39.19 12.67 -81.60
C SER A 43 -40.51 13.38 -81.93
N HIS A 44 -40.88 14.42 -81.18
CA HIS A 44 -42.11 15.18 -81.40
C HIS A 44 -41.87 16.51 -82.13
N PHE A 45 -40.71 17.14 -81.92
CA PHE A 45 -40.29 18.37 -82.59
C PHE A 45 -39.20 18.05 -83.61
N ASN A 46 -39.59 17.91 -84.89
CA ASN A 46 -38.73 17.46 -85.99
C ASN A 46 -37.99 18.60 -86.72
N ASP A 47 -38.11 19.85 -86.23
CA ASP A 47 -37.42 21.03 -86.76
C ASP A 47 -36.24 21.41 -85.85
N SER A 48 -35.15 21.90 -86.47
CA SER A 48 -33.89 22.20 -85.79
C SER A 48 -34.12 23.17 -84.60
N PRO A 49 -33.74 22.81 -83.36
CA PRO A 49 -34.05 23.59 -82.15
C PRO A 49 -33.37 24.97 -82.07
N PHE A 50 -32.64 25.38 -83.11
CA PHE A 50 -31.81 26.59 -83.13
C PHE A 50 -32.11 27.53 -84.31
N SER A 51 -33.27 27.39 -84.96
CA SER A 51 -33.69 28.30 -86.05
C SER A 51 -33.96 29.73 -85.60
N GLY A 52 -34.31 29.96 -84.32
CA GLY A 52 -34.53 31.30 -83.75
C GLY A 52 -34.48 31.36 -82.22
N LYS A 53 -34.34 32.58 -81.66
CA LYS A 53 -34.27 32.81 -80.19
C LYS A 53 -35.55 32.41 -79.44
N ALA A 54 -36.71 32.41 -80.10
CA ALA A 54 -38.00 32.02 -79.51
C ALA A 54 -38.11 30.49 -79.33
N ASP A 55 -37.66 29.72 -80.33
CA ASP A 55 -37.66 28.25 -80.31
C ASP A 55 -36.73 27.70 -79.21
N ALA A 56 -35.58 28.37 -79.01
CA ALA A 56 -34.66 28.07 -77.92
C ALA A 56 -35.27 28.34 -76.53
N GLY A 57 -36.15 29.35 -76.41
CA GLY A 57 -36.90 29.65 -75.19
C GLY A 57 -37.92 28.56 -74.86
N GLN A 58 -38.72 28.13 -75.86
CA GLN A 58 -39.72 27.08 -75.69
C GLN A 58 -39.10 25.70 -75.39
N PHE A 59 -37.95 25.39 -75.99
CA PHE A 59 -37.15 24.22 -75.63
C PHE A 59 -36.70 24.28 -74.16
N GLY A 60 -36.16 25.43 -73.75
CA GLY A 60 -35.75 25.67 -72.36
C GLY A 60 -36.91 25.50 -71.38
N ASP A 61 -38.10 26.00 -71.72
CA ASP A 61 -39.30 25.89 -70.89
C ASP A 61 -39.81 24.44 -70.79
N TYR A 62 -39.74 23.64 -71.85
CA TYR A 62 -40.12 22.22 -71.81
C TYR A 62 -39.16 21.37 -70.98
N ILE A 63 -37.85 21.52 -71.24
CA ILE A 63 -36.78 20.83 -70.51
C ILE A 63 -36.82 21.23 -69.04
N GLY A 64 -36.87 22.53 -68.75
CA GLY A 64 -36.95 23.06 -67.39
C GLY A 64 -38.25 22.68 -66.68
N GLY A 65 -39.40 22.75 -67.37
CA GLY A 65 -40.71 22.43 -66.81
C GLY A 65 -40.91 20.95 -66.49
N THR A 66 -40.25 20.05 -67.22
CA THR A 66 -40.38 18.59 -67.01
C THR A 66 -39.26 18.01 -66.16
N LEU A 67 -38.00 18.38 -66.42
CA LEU A 67 -36.86 17.83 -65.65
C LEU A 67 -36.79 18.39 -64.24
N ASN A 68 -37.05 19.69 -64.02
CA ASN A 68 -36.88 20.26 -62.68
C ASN A 68 -37.79 19.60 -61.64
N PRO A 69 -39.10 19.36 -61.89
CA PRO A 69 -39.94 18.66 -60.93
C PRO A 69 -39.50 17.21 -60.68
N ILE A 70 -39.13 16.47 -61.73
CA ILE A 70 -38.72 15.06 -61.60
C ILE A 70 -37.39 14.93 -60.85
N LEU A 71 -36.40 15.75 -61.22
CA LEU A 71 -35.10 15.77 -60.55
C LEU A 71 -35.24 16.24 -59.10
N SER A 72 -36.08 17.26 -58.84
CA SER A 72 -36.34 17.73 -57.47
C SER A 72 -37.01 16.66 -56.61
N PHE A 73 -37.93 15.86 -57.18
CA PHE A 73 -38.57 14.75 -56.47
C PHE A 73 -37.58 13.62 -56.17
N LEU A 74 -36.72 13.26 -57.13
CA LEU A 74 -35.63 12.28 -56.91
C LEU A 74 -34.64 12.78 -55.85
N SER A 75 -34.29 14.07 -55.86
CA SER A 75 -33.46 14.69 -54.82
C SER A 75 -34.11 14.63 -53.44
N LEU A 76 -35.44 14.83 -53.35
CA LEU A 76 -36.18 14.72 -52.10
C LEU A 76 -36.16 13.28 -51.56
N ILE A 77 -36.38 12.27 -52.41
CA ILE A 77 -36.31 10.85 -52.01
C ILE A 77 -34.90 10.49 -51.52
N ALA A 78 -33.87 10.90 -52.27
CA ALA A 78 -32.48 10.67 -51.88
C ALA A 78 -32.17 11.31 -50.52
N LEU A 79 -32.63 12.54 -50.29
CA LEU A 79 -32.47 13.24 -49.01
C LEU A 79 -33.18 12.51 -47.85
N LEU A 80 -34.44 12.10 -48.04
CA LEU A 80 -35.19 11.34 -47.03
C LEU A 80 -34.50 10.01 -46.67
N TRP A 81 -33.95 9.33 -47.67
CA TRP A 81 -33.15 8.12 -47.45
C TRP A 81 -31.89 8.42 -46.63
N THR A 82 -31.14 9.46 -47.00
CA THR A 82 -29.93 9.87 -46.26
C THR A 82 -30.25 10.20 -44.81
N ILE A 83 -31.34 10.92 -44.54
CA ILE A 83 -31.80 11.21 -43.18
C ILE A 83 -32.06 9.91 -42.41
N GLY A 84 -32.74 8.93 -43.03
CA GLY A 84 -33.00 7.63 -42.41
C GLY A 84 -31.72 6.86 -42.03
N ILE A 85 -30.70 6.89 -42.89
CA ILE A 85 -29.38 6.31 -42.58
C ILE A 85 -28.73 7.04 -41.41
N GLN A 86 -28.69 8.37 -41.47
CA GLN A 86 -28.08 9.21 -40.43
C GLN A 86 -28.74 9.00 -39.07
N THR A 87 -30.07 8.85 -39.02
CA THR A 87 -30.77 8.56 -37.77
C THR A 87 -30.38 7.20 -37.19
N LYS A 88 -30.21 6.18 -38.04
CA LYS A 88 -29.79 4.85 -37.59
C LYS A 88 -28.34 4.85 -37.10
N GLU A 89 -27.44 5.56 -37.78
CA GLU A 89 -26.05 5.72 -37.35
C GLU A 89 -25.95 6.46 -36.02
N LEU A 90 -26.76 7.51 -35.81
CA LEU A 90 -26.82 8.24 -34.55
C LEU A 90 -27.34 7.36 -33.40
N GLU A 91 -28.34 6.52 -33.65
CA GLU A 91 -28.86 5.56 -32.67
C GLU A 91 -27.77 4.56 -32.26
N LEU A 92 -27.10 3.93 -33.24
CA LEU A 92 -25.98 3.01 -32.98
C LEU A 92 -24.85 3.69 -32.20
N THR A 93 -24.52 4.94 -32.55
CA THR A 93 -23.49 5.73 -31.86
C THR A 93 -23.88 6.01 -30.40
N ARG A 94 -25.15 6.34 -30.14
CA ARG A 94 -25.65 6.55 -28.77
C ARG A 94 -25.58 5.27 -27.94
N ASN A 95 -25.96 4.14 -28.54
CA ASN A 95 -25.90 2.83 -27.88
C ASN A 95 -24.45 2.44 -27.54
N GLU A 96 -23.52 2.61 -28.47
CA GLU A 96 -22.09 2.34 -28.21
C GLU A 96 -21.51 3.24 -27.12
N LEU A 97 -21.92 4.52 -27.09
CA LEU A 97 -21.51 5.46 -26.05
C LEU A 97 -22.06 5.06 -24.67
N ASP A 98 -23.30 4.58 -24.61
CA ASP A 98 -23.91 4.07 -23.37
C ASP A 98 -23.17 2.82 -22.84
N LEU A 99 -22.88 1.86 -23.73
CA LEU A 99 -22.07 0.68 -23.40
C LEU A 99 -20.67 1.07 -22.91
N THR A 100 -20.03 2.04 -23.59
CA THR A 100 -18.70 2.55 -23.20
C THR A 100 -18.74 3.21 -21.83
N ARG A 101 -19.76 4.03 -21.55
CA ARG A 101 -19.94 4.66 -20.23
C ARG A 101 -20.13 3.61 -19.13
N LYS A 102 -20.92 2.57 -19.41
CA LYS A 102 -21.14 1.47 -18.48
C LYS A 102 -19.85 0.70 -18.18
N GLU A 103 -19.05 0.38 -19.19
CA GLU A 103 -17.77 -0.31 -18.99
C GLU A 103 -16.75 0.58 -18.26
N LEU A 104 -16.69 1.88 -18.58
CA LEU A 104 -15.84 2.83 -17.87
C LEU A 104 -16.24 2.95 -16.39
N SER A 105 -17.54 3.02 -16.10
CA SER A 105 -18.06 3.02 -14.73
C SER A 105 -17.70 1.74 -13.99
N ARG A 106 -17.77 0.58 -14.65
CA ARG A 106 -17.36 -0.70 -14.07
C ARG A 106 -15.86 -0.74 -13.78
N SER A 107 -15.05 -0.25 -14.72
CA SER A 107 -13.59 -0.14 -14.57
C SER A 107 -13.21 0.78 -13.41
N ALA A 108 -13.88 1.93 -13.28
CA ALA A 108 -13.67 2.86 -12.17
C ALA A 108 -14.00 2.22 -10.81
N SER A 109 -15.12 1.49 -10.71
CA SER A 109 -15.47 0.73 -9.50
C SER A 109 -14.41 -0.33 -9.15
N ALA A 110 -13.94 -1.10 -10.15
CA ALA A 110 -12.90 -2.11 -9.94
C ALA A 110 -11.55 -1.48 -9.50
N GLN A 111 -11.22 -0.29 -10.01
CA GLN A 111 -10.03 0.46 -9.58
C GLN A 111 -10.16 0.96 -8.15
N GLU A 112 -11.34 1.39 -7.71
CA GLU A 112 -11.59 1.78 -6.33
C GLU A 112 -11.40 0.60 -5.37
N ASP A 113 -11.93 -0.57 -5.72
CA ASP A 113 -11.74 -1.80 -4.95
C ASP A 113 -10.26 -2.22 -4.91
N THR A 114 -9.56 -2.09 -6.05
CA THR A 114 -8.11 -2.36 -6.13
C THR A 114 -7.32 -1.42 -5.22
N LYS A 115 -7.66 -0.13 -5.17
CA LYS A 115 -7.02 0.84 -4.28
C LYS A 115 -7.18 0.42 -2.81
N LYS A 116 -8.40 0.03 -2.39
CA LYS A 116 -8.65 -0.45 -1.03
C LYS A 116 -7.83 -1.70 -0.68
N ILE A 117 -7.64 -2.60 -1.64
CA ILE A 117 -6.79 -3.80 -1.46
C ILE A 117 -5.32 -3.40 -1.33
N LEU A 118 -4.83 -2.50 -2.18
CA LEU A 118 -3.45 -2.02 -2.14
C LEU A 118 -3.12 -1.30 -0.83
N ASP A 119 -4.04 -0.51 -0.28
CA ASP A 119 -3.86 0.17 1.00
C ASP A 119 -3.66 -0.87 2.13
N LYS A 120 -4.54 -1.88 2.22
CA LYS A 120 -4.38 -2.99 3.18
C LYS A 120 -3.12 -3.82 2.96
N GLN A 121 -2.73 -4.01 1.70
CA GLN A 121 -1.50 -4.71 1.34
C GLN A 121 -0.27 -3.94 1.81
N SER A 122 -0.26 -2.61 1.68
CA SER A 122 0.82 -1.75 2.14
C SER A 122 1.03 -1.86 3.66
N GLU A 123 -0.07 -1.84 4.44
CA GLU A 123 -0.02 -2.06 5.90
C GLU A 123 0.51 -3.45 6.25
N THR A 124 0.07 -4.49 5.55
CA THR A 124 0.53 -5.87 5.75
C THR A 124 2.02 -6.01 5.44
N LEU A 125 2.50 -5.39 4.35
CA LEU A 125 3.90 -5.40 3.97
C LEU A 125 4.77 -4.66 4.98
N ALA A 126 4.32 -3.50 5.48
CA ALA A 126 5.04 -2.76 6.52
C ALA A 126 5.19 -3.61 7.79
N ARG A 127 4.14 -4.33 8.19
CA ARG A 127 4.19 -5.27 9.32
C ARG A 127 5.15 -6.43 9.07
N GLN A 128 5.10 -7.05 7.89
CA GLN A 128 6.02 -8.14 7.53
C GLN A 128 7.48 -7.69 7.51
N GLN A 129 7.77 -6.49 7.00
CA GLN A 129 9.12 -5.91 7.02
C GLN A 129 9.60 -5.70 8.47
N PHE A 130 8.75 -5.12 9.32
CA PHE A 130 9.05 -4.99 10.74
C PHE A 130 9.35 -6.34 11.40
N GLU A 131 8.46 -7.34 11.23
CA GLU A 131 8.62 -8.66 11.84
C GLU A 131 9.88 -9.36 11.35
N SER A 132 10.19 -9.27 10.06
CA SER A 132 11.43 -9.82 9.49
C SER A 132 12.68 -9.20 10.12
N THR A 133 12.72 -7.87 10.26
CA THR A 133 13.86 -7.19 10.91
C THR A 133 13.91 -7.49 12.41
N PHE A 134 12.76 -7.53 13.09
CA PHE A 134 12.65 -7.88 14.49
C PHE A 134 13.21 -9.28 14.76
N PHE A 135 12.77 -10.30 14.03
CA PHE A 135 13.24 -11.67 14.23
C PHE A 135 14.72 -11.84 13.89
N SER A 136 15.23 -11.11 12.89
CA SER A 136 16.66 -11.07 12.60
C SER A 136 17.45 -10.48 13.78
N LEU A 137 17.00 -9.35 14.35
CA LEU A 137 17.64 -8.76 15.53
C LEU A 137 17.50 -9.62 16.78
N LEU A 138 16.38 -10.33 16.94
CA LEU A 138 16.17 -11.29 18.03
C LEU A 138 17.12 -12.49 17.91
N ASP A 139 17.35 -13.00 16.71
CA ASP A 139 18.35 -14.05 16.46
C ASP A 139 19.77 -13.55 16.80
N GLN A 140 20.13 -12.32 16.42
CA GLN A 140 21.41 -11.72 16.83
C GLN A 140 21.51 -11.53 18.35
N HIS A 141 20.42 -11.13 19.00
CA HIS A 141 20.34 -11.05 20.46
C HIS A 141 20.58 -12.42 21.10
N ASN A 142 19.92 -13.46 20.61
CA ASN A 142 20.04 -14.82 21.16
C ASN A 142 21.45 -15.38 20.97
N LYS A 143 22.09 -15.14 19.82
CA LYS A 143 23.51 -15.48 19.59
C LYS A 143 24.44 -14.74 20.54
N ALA A 144 24.21 -13.45 20.76
CA ALA A 144 25.00 -12.66 21.71
C ALA A 144 24.80 -13.14 23.16
N LEU A 145 23.58 -13.56 23.52
CA LEU A 145 23.26 -14.15 24.82
C LEU A 145 23.95 -15.50 25.00
N GLU A 146 23.92 -16.36 23.99
CA GLU A 146 24.59 -17.67 24.01
C GLU A 146 26.11 -17.53 24.17
N ALA A 147 26.73 -16.57 23.46
CA ALA A 147 28.16 -16.30 23.55
C ALA A 147 28.63 -15.95 24.97
N ILE A 148 27.77 -15.31 25.78
CA ILE A 148 28.08 -14.98 27.17
C ILE A 148 27.55 -16.02 28.17
N SER A 149 26.59 -16.84 27.75
CA SER A 149 25.96 -17.88 28.59
C SER A 149 26.65 -19.24 28.48
N THR A 150 27.56 -19.40 27.53
CA THR A 150 28.40 -20.60 27.40
C THR A 150 29.63 -20.52 28.30
N SER A 151 30.03 -21.68 28.85
CA SER A 151 31.24 -21.82 29.67
C SER A 151 32.44 -22.05 28.77
N PRO A 152 33.56 -21.32 28.95
CA PRO A 152 34.85 -21.84 28.52
C PRO A 152 35.12 -23.11 29.32
N ASP A 153 35.51 -24.20 28.66
CA ASP A 153 35.75 -25.54 29.25
C ASP A 153 36.57 -25.51 30.56
N VAL A 154 37.42 -24.48 30.71
CA VAL A 154 38.36 -24.33 31.83
C VAL A 154 37.69 -23.91 33.15
N THR A 155 36.56 -23.17 33.13
CA THR A 155 36.06 -22.47 34.33
C THR A 155 34.79 -23.06 34.96
N ARG A 156 34.17 -24.07 34.33
CA ARG A 156 32.84 -24.65 34.67
C ARG A 156 31.66 -23.65 34.72
N TYR A 157 31.92 -22.36 34.63
CA TYR A 157 30.95 -21.28 34.70
C TYR A 157 30.92 -20.49 33.40
N SER A 158 29.73 -20.06 33.00
CA SER A 158 29.58 -19.14 31.87
C SER A 158 30.21 -17.77 32.15
N HIS A 159 30.53 -17.03 31.09
CA HIS A 159 31.03 -15.66 31.23
C HIS A 159 30.08 -14.78 32.05
N VAL A 160 28.77 -14.88 31.82
CA VAL A 160 27.75 -14.21 32.64
C VAL A 160 27.88 -14.59 34.10
N LYS A 161 28.03 -15.88 34.40
CA LYS A 161 28.11 -16.35 35.78
C LYS A 161 29.38 -15.85 36.47
N LEU A 162 30.51 -15.80 35.77
CA LEU A 162 31.75 -15.24 36.30
C LEU A 162 31.59 -13.74 36.62
N ILE A 163 30.98 -12.97 35.71
CA ILE A 163 30.69 -11.55 35.94
C ILE A 163 29.76 -11.38 37.14
N TYR A 164 28.68 -12.16 37.18
CA TYR A 164 27.72 -12.15 38.28
C TYR A 164 28.39 -12.38 39.63
N ARG A 165 29.20 -13.44 39.74
CA ARG A 165 29.94 -13.75 40.97
C ARG A 165 30.89 -12.62 41.35
N SER A 166 31.61 -12.06 40.38
CA SER A 166 32.56 -10.97 40.63
C SER A 166 31.89 -9.72 41.19
N ILE A 167 30.65 -9.42 40.78
CA ILE A 167 29.92 -8.21 41.19
C ILE A 167 29.18 -8.43 42.52
N PHE A 168 28.50 -9.57 42.68
CA PHE A 168 27.57 -9.79 43.79
C PHE A 168 28.11 -10.69 44.91
N LEU A 169 29.12 -11.53 44.65
CA LEU A 169 29.59 -12.52 45.64
C LEU A 169 31.03 -12.26 46.12
N GLU A 170 31.87 -11.70 45.25
CA GLU A 170 33.32 -11.59 45.51
C GLU A 170 33.76 -10.15 45.79
N SER A 171 32.86 -9.17 45.64
CA SER A 171 33.13 -7.75 45.88
C SER A 171 32.31 -7.19 47.04
N ASP A 172 32.86 -6.22 47.76
CA ASP A 172 32.19 -5.52 48.87
C ASP A 172 31.39 -4.28 48.40
N PHE A 173 30.86 -4.31 47.17
CA PHE A 173 30.12 -3.17 46.62
C PHE A 173 28.77 -3.00 47.32
N THR A 174 28.52 -1.80 47.84
CA THR A 174 27.28 -1.49 48.56
C THR A 174 26.30 -0.64 47.76
N ASN A 175 26.70 -0.12 46.60
CA ASN A 175 25.87 0.77 45.79
C ASN A 175 25.99 0.52 44.27
N LEU A 176 24.96 0.94 43.52
CA LEU A 176 24.82 0.79 42.07
C LEU A 176 25.91 1.50 41.28
N ALA A 177 26.36 2.68 41.72
CA ALA A 177 27.40 3.43 41.01
C ALA A 177 28.72 2.65 40.95
N SER A 178 29.18 2.10 42.09
CA SER A 178 30.38 1.28 42.17
C SER A 178 30.25 -0.04 41.38
N ALA A 179 29.07 -0.66 41.46
CA ALA A 179 28.75 -1.88 40.71
C ALA A 179 28.77 -1.64 39.18
N LYS A 180 28.24 -0.51 38.73
CA LYS A 180 28.25 -0.11 37.31
C LYS A 180 29.68 0.09 36.81
N VAL A 181 30.51 0.83 37.55
CA VAL A 181 31.93 1.02 37.19
C VAL A 181 32.67 -0.32 37.10
N ALA A 182 32.36 -1.27 37.99
CA ALA A 182 32.94 -2.61 37.94
C ALA A 182 32.46 -3.41 36.71
N LEU A 183 31.17 -3.34 36.38
CA LEU A 183 30.59 -3.99 35.20
C LEU A 183 31.16 -3.42 33.90
N GLU A 184 31.38 -2.10 33.82
CA GLU A 184 31.98 -1.44 32.66
C GLU A 184 33.40 -1.93 32.38
N LYS A 185 34.18 -2.29 33.41
CA LYS A 185 35.50 -2.94 33.22
C LYS A 185 35.41 -4.32 32.58
N LYS A 186 34.22 -4.93 32.53
CA LYS A 186 33.93 -6.22 31.87
C LYS A 186 33.21 -6.06 30.52
N ASN A 187 33.15 -4.84 29.99
CA ASN A 187 32.45 -4.51 28.75
C ASN A 187 32.97 -5.29 27.52
N ASN A 188 34.24 -5.72 27.53
CA ASN A 188 34.79 -6.58 26.47
C ASN A 188 34.14 -7.98 26.42
N VAL A 189 33.47 -8.42 27.49
CA VAL A 189 32.80 -9.72 27.60
C VAL A 189 31.29 -9.58 27.37
N CYS A 190 30.61 -8.72 28.13
CA CYS A 190 29.14 -8.61 28.09
C CYS A 190 28.61 -7.39 27.33
N GLY A 191 29.48 -6.45 26.94
CA GLY A 191 29.07 -5.18 26.32
C GLY A 191 28.38 -5.34 24.98
N HIS A 192 28.83 -6.30 24.17
CA HIS A 192 28.19 -6.62 22.90
C HIS A 192 26.73 -7.04 23.10
N TYR A 193 26.46 -7.93 24.05
CA TYR A 193 25.10 -8.37 24.39
C TYR A 193 24.20 -7.21 24.78
N PHE A 194 24.60 -6.37 25.74
CA PHE A 194 23.79 -5.24 26.19
C PHE A 194 23.52 -4.23 25.07
N ARG A 195 24.48 -4.03 24.15
CA ARG A 195 24.29 -3.16 22.98
C ARG A 195 23.27 -3.74 22.00
N VAL A 196 23.32 -5.05 21.73
CA VAL A 196 22.34 -5.71 20.85
C VAL A 196 20.95 -5.66 21.46
N LEU A 197 20.81 -5.92 22.77
CA LEU A 197 19.54 -5.76 23.48
C LEU A 197 19.01 -4.32 23.38
N TYR A 198 19.86 -3.31 23.59
CA TYR A 198 19.47 -1.91 23.40
C TYR A 198 18.97 -1.63 21.98
N GLN A 199 19.68 -2.09 20.94
CA GLN A 199 19.24 -1.88 19.56
C GLN A 199 17.91 -2.57 19.27
N LEU A 200 17.68 -3.76 19.82
CA LEU A 200 16.42 -4.47 19.68
C LEU A 200 15.26 -3.71 20.36
N LEU A 201 15.44 -3.22 21.59
CA LEU A 201 14.40 -2.43 22.28
C LEU A 201 14.15 -1.09 21.59
N LYS A 202 15.22 -0.42 21.12
CA LYS A 202 15.13 0.80 20.32
C LYS A 202 14.38 0.54 19.02
N PHE A 203 14.65 -0.57 18.34
CA PHE A 203 13.97 -0.93 17.10
C PHE A 203 12.46 -1.12 17.33
N ILE A 204 12.07 -1.82 18.40
CA ILE A 204 10.66 -1.96 18.81
C ILE A 204 10.04 -0.59 19.06
N ALA A 205 10.70 0.25 19.87
CA ALA A 205 10.18 1.57 20.23
C ALA A 205 9.92 2.45 19.01
N ILE A 206 10.79 2.40 17.99
CA ILE A 206 10.68 3.29 16.83
C ILE A 206 9.77 2.71 15.73
N ASN A 207 9.83 1.40 15.49
CA ASN A 207 9.29 0.79 14.27
C ASN A 207 8.12 -0.16 14.50
N ALA A 208 7.72 -0.43 15.75
CA ALA A 208 6.54 -1.25 16.00
C ALA A 208 5.31 -0.68 15.27
N PRO A 209 4.42 -1.52 14.72
CA PRO A 209 3.24 -1.03 14.00
C PRO A 209 2.39 -0.12 14.87
N GLY A 210 2.24 1.13 14.43
CA GLY A 210 1.51 2.19 15.13
C GLY A 210 2.34 3.04 16.10
N SER A 211 3.65 2.79 16.26
CA SER A 211 4.49 3.54 17.20
C SER A 211 4.48 5.05 16.94
N THR A 212 4.46 5.82 18.03
CA THR A 212 4.46 7.28 18.05
C THR A 212 5.75 7.89 18.61
N ILE A 213 6.73 7.07 19.00
CA ILE A 213 8.00 7.50 19.62
C ILE A 213 8.87 8.29 18.64
N GLY A 214 8.83 7.91 17.36
CA GLY A 214 9.58 8.56 16.29
C GLY A 214 11.09 8.24 16.30
N ALA A 215 11.76 8.50 15.17
CA ALA A 215 13.13 8.07 14.92
C ALA A 215 14.19 8.71 15.85
N ALA A 216 13.91 9.90 16.40
CA ALA A 216 14.82 10.63 17.28
C ALA A 216 14.92 10.02 18.70
N LEU A 217 13.98 9.15 19.07
CA LEU A 217 13.92 8.52 20.39
C LEU A 217 14.02 9.58 21.50
N GLU A 218 13.14 10.58 21.45
CA GLU A 218 13.07 11.69 22.41
C GLU A 218 12.64 11.16 23.78
N ALA A 219 13.34 11.56 24.84
CA ALA A 219 13.09 11.06 26.20
C ALA A 219 11.63 11.30 26.64
N ASP A 220 11.14 12.51 26.42
CA ASP A 220 9.77 12.91 26.77
C ASP A 220 8.73 11.99 26.11
N LYS A 221 8.94 11.58 24.86
CA LYS A 221 8.03 10.68 24.18
C LYS A 221 8.05 9.27 24.76
N ILE A 222 9.22 8.74 25.11
CA ILE A 222 9.35 7.40 25.72
C ILE A 222 8.61 7.34 27.04
N GLN A 223 8.68 8.42 27.83
CA GLN A 223 8.11 8.50 29.17
C GLN A 223 6.61 8.84 29.18
N SER A 224 6.17 9.75 28.31
CA SER A 224 4.79 10.26 28.34
C SER A 224 3.81 9.50 27.46
N SER A 225 4.28 8.80 26.42
CA SER A 225 3.37 8.09 25.52
C SER A 225 2.97 6.73 26.07
N ASP A 226 1.72 6.34 25.84
CA ASP A 226 1.25 5.01 26.20
C ASP A 226 2.05 3.91 25.49
N VAL A 227 2.20 2.77 26.17
CA VAL A 227 2.84 1.58 25.59
C VAL A 227 1.81 0.83 24.76
N LEU A 228 2.00 0.81 23.44
CA LEU A 228 1.09 0.14 22.53
C LEU A 228 1.13 -1.39 22.72
N ALA A 229 0.00 -2.06 22.43
CA ALA A 229 -0.11 -3.51 22.55
C ALA A 229 0.94 -4.26 21.71
N ASN A 230 1.22 -3.79 20.49
CA ASN A 230 2.26 -4.37 19.64
C ASN A 230 3.65 -4.21 20.25
N GLU A 231 4.01 -3.01 20.70
CA GLU A 231 5.29 -2.76 21.39
C GLU A 231 5.47 -3.71 22.57
N LYS A 232 4.45 -3.78 23.44
CA LYS A 232 4.48 -4.62 24.64
C LYS A 232 4.57 -6.11 24.30
N MET A 233 3.88 -6.56 23.27
CA MET A 233 3.96 -7.96 22.79
C MET A 233 5.39 -8.31 22.39
N TYR A 234 6.02 -7.53 21.51
CA TYR A 234 7.39 -7.81 21.06
C TYR A 234 8.41 -7.64 22.19
N SER A 235 8.25 -6.63 23.04
CA SER A 235 9.15 -6.41 24.19
C SER A 235 9.07 -7.57 25.20
N ASN A 236 7.88 -8.13 25.41
CA ASN A 236 7.69 -9.31 26.27
C ASN A 236 8.35 -10.56 25.69
N ILE A 237 8.31 -10.76 24.35
CA ILE A 237 9.05 -11.85 23.68
C ILE A 237 10.54 -11.71 23.97
N VAL A 238 11.12 -10.52 23.84
CA VAL A 238 12.54 -10.30 24.14
C VAL A 238 12.83 -10.58 25.62
N ARG A 239 12.00 -10.06 26.52
CA ARG A 239 12.15 -10.21 27.97
C ARG A 239 12.14 -11.68 28.42
N SER A 240 11.39 -12.57 27.77
CA SER A 240 11.36 -13.99 28.15
C SER A 240 12.69 -14.72 27.96
N PHE A 241 13.63 -14.17 27.18
CA PHE A 241 14.98 -14.72 27.04
C PHE A 241 15.92 -14.30 28.17
N LEU A 242 15.54 -13.36 29.04
CA LEU A 242 16.41 -12.85 30.10
C LEU A 242 16.23 -13.67 31.38
N GLY A 243 17.28 -14.38 31.78
CA GLY A 243 17.38 -15.00 33.11
C GLY A 243 17.61 -13.98 34.23
N TYR A 244 17.55 -14.43 35.48
CA TYR A 244 17.73 -13.58 36.66
C TYR A 244 19.10 -12.89 36.70
N ASP A 245 20.19 -13.64 36.49
CA ASP A 245 21.55 -13.10 36.48
C ASP A 245 21.69 -11.95 35.46
N ILE A 246 21.14 -12.14 34.25
CA ILE A 246 21.16 -11.12 33.19
C ILE A 246 20.31 -9.90 33.55
N THR A 247 19.11 -10.12 34.10
CA THR A 247 18.19 -9.02 34.45
C THR A 247 18.77 -8.15 35.56
N GLN A 248 19.39 -8.76 36.57
CA GLN A 248 20.10 -8.04 37.63
C GLN A 248 21.32 -7.26 37.09
N LEU A 249 22.11 -7.86 36.20
CA LEU A 249 23.23 -7.17 35.55
C LEU A 249 22.76 -6.06 34.60
N LEU A 250 21.61 -6.21 33.94
CA LEU A 250 20.99 -5.19 33.11
C LEU A 250 20.61 -3.96 33.94
N ALA A 251 20.01 -4.17 35.11
CA ALA A 251 19.69 -3.10 36.05
C ALA A 251 20.94 -2.32 36.51
N ILE A 252 22.09 -2.99 36.64
CA ILE A 252 23.36 -2.32 36.91
C ILE A 252 23.86 -1.57 35.66
N ASN A 253 23.83 -2.19 34.49
CA ASN A 253 24.33 -1.62 33.24
C ASN A 253 23.61 -0.31 32.87
N CYS A 254 22.28 -0.30 33.00
CA CYS A 254 21.44 0.85 32.66
C CYS A 254 21.39 1.92 33.77
N TYR A 255 22.00 1.69 34.93
CA TYR A 255 21.94 2.64 36.05
C TYR A 255 22.58 3.97 35.65
N CYS A 256 21.82 5.05 35.70
CA CYS A 256 22.31 6.41 35.49
C CYS A 256 21.39 7.40 36.22
N THR A 257 21.98 8.53 36.62
CA THR A 257 21.31 9.62 37.34
C THR A 257 21.18 10.89 36.50
N ASP A 258 22.01 11.05 35.46
CA ASP A 258 22.00 12.20 34.55
C ASP A 258 21.23 11.86 33.26
N ALA A 259 20.32 12.74 32.86
CA ALA A 259 19.57 12.64 31.61
C ALA A 259 20.48 12.73 30.35
N ASN A 260 21.68 13.28 30.49
CA ASN A 260 22.67 13.36 29.42
C ASN A 260 23.55 12.11 29.32
N ASP A 261 23.39 11.14 30.22
CA ASP A 261 24.14 9.88 30.17
C ASP A 261 23.80 9.09 28.90
N THR A 262 24.82 8.50 28.29
CA THR A 262 24.68 7.64 27.11
C THR A 262 23.71 6.46 27.30
N TYR A 263 23.51 6.00 28.55
CA TYR A 263 22.59 4.93 28.92
C TYR A 263 21.18 5.44 29.27
N TRP A 264 20.95 6.75 29.33
CA TRP A 264 19.65 7.31 29.75
C TRP A 264 18.48 6.78 28.92
N LYS A 265 18.61 6.81 27.58
CA LYS A 265 17.56 6.26 26.69
C LYS A 265 17.36 4.76 26.88
N TYR A 266 18.42 4.03 27.24
CA TYR A 266 18.31 2.60 27.51
C TYR A 266 17.55 2.35 28.82
N LYS A 267 17.87 3.11 29.87
CA LYS A 267 17.10 3.14 31.13
C LYS A 267 15.61 3.40 30.87
N LEU A 268 15.27 4.42 30.08
CA LEU A 268 13.87 4.72 29.75
C LEU A 268 13.17 3.57 29.02
N LEU A 269 13.86 2.85 28.14
CA LEU A 269 13.28 1.71 27.43
C LEU A 269 13.02 0.51 28.35
N ILE A 270 13.93 0.21 29.29
CA ILE A 270 13.70 -0.88 30.25
C ILE A 270 12.58 -0.52 31.24
N GLU A 271 12.44 0.76 31.58
CA GLU A 271 11.31 1.30 32.36
C GLU A 271 9.99 1.17 31.61
N ARG A 272 9.94 1.67 30.36
CA ARG A 272 8.77 1.61 29.47
C ARG A 272 8.24 0.19 29.31
N TYR A 273 9.14 -0.78 29.14
CA TYR A 273 8.76 -2.15 28.83
C TYR A 273 8.70 -3.09 30.04
N ALA A 274 8.87 -2.58 31.25
CA ALA A 274 8.89 -3.35 32.50
C ALA A 274 9.90 -4.51 32.48
N PHE A 275 11.12 -4.25 32.03
CA PHE A 275 12.14 -5.30 31.86
C PHE A 275 12.63 -5.90 33.17
N LEU A 276 12.43 -5.22 34.30
CA LEU A 276 12.84 -5.67 35.62
C LEU A 276 11.72 -6.36 36.40
N GLU A 277 10.56 -6.62 35.78
CA GLU A 277 9.37 -7.16 36.45
C GLU A 277 9.62 -8.50 37.16
N HIS A 278 10.43 -9.39 36.59
CA HIS A 278 10.74 -10.69 37.21
C HIS A 278 12.14 -10.73 37.83
N MET A 279 12.73 -9.57 38.10
CA MET A 279 14.05 -9.48 38.71
C MET A 279 13.94 -9.74 40.23
N PRO A 280 14.67 -10.74 40.77
CA PRO A 280 14.79 -10.91 42.21
C PRO A 280 15.64 -9.77 42.81
N PHE A 281 15.35 -9.37 44.05
CA PHE A 281 16.18 -8.40 44.80
C PHE A 281 17.18 -9.09 45.76
N GLU A 282 17.34 -10.39 45.60
CA GLU A 282 18.14 -11.24 46.47
C GLU A 282 19.27 -11.92 45.70
N VAL A 283 20.35 -12.22 46.43
CA VAL A 283 21.48 -13.04 45.99
C VAL A 283 21.67 -14.12 47.05
N ASN A 284 21.70 -15.40 46.65
CA ASN A 284 21.80 -16.56 47.56
C ASN A 284 20.76 -16.54 48.72
N ASN A 285 19.51 -16.12 48.43
CA ASN A 285 18.40 -16.00 49.40
C ASN A 285 18.60 -14.94 50.50
N GLY A 286 19.47 -13.96 50.27
CA GLY A 286 19.61 -12.77 51.11
C GLY A 286 19.46 -11.50 50.28
N GLY A 287 18.80 -10.48 50.84
CA GLY A 287 18.67 -9.18 50.18
C GLY A 287 20.05 -8.56 49.93
N HIS A 288 20.26 -8.00 48.72
CA HIS A 288 21.54 -7.41 48.35
C HIS A 288 21.44 -5.87 48.29
N PRO A 289 22.36 -5.10 48.92
CA PRO A 289 22.30 -3.64 48.95
C PRO A 289 22.16 -2.98 47.57
N ILE A 290 23.00 -3.40 46.61
CA ILE A 290 22.94 -2.94 45.20
C ILE A 290 21.56 -3.16 44.57
N LEU A 291 20.98 -4.35 44.77
CA LEU A 291 19.68 -4.68 44.17
C LEU A 291 18.55 -3.90 44.84
N ASN A 292 18.61 -3.71 46.16
CA ASN A 292 17.62 -2.89 46.86
C ASN A 292 17.66 -1.42 46.41
N GLU A 293 18.84 -0.88 46.09
CA GLU A 293 18.98 0.47 45.55
C GLU A 293 18.28 0.64 44.19
N THR A 294 18.14 -0.44 43.40
CA THR A 294 17.43 -0.37 42.10
C THR A 294 15.97 0.06 42.26
N LYS A 295 15.33 -0.25 43.40
CA LYS A 295 13.95 0.15 43.71
C LYS A 295 13.78 1.67 43.72
N ASN A 296 14.83 2.42 44.06
CA ASN A 296 14.84 3.88 44.08
C ASN A 296 15.45 4.48 42.81
N ALA A 297 16.30 3.73 42.12
CA ALA A 297 16.99 4.20 40.92
C ALA A 297 16.14 4.17 39.65
N TYR A 298 15.11 3.32 39.61
CA TYR A 298 14.22 3.12 38.47
C TYR A 298 12.78 3.50 38.78
N GLU A 299 12.05 3.94 37.77
CA GLU A 299 10.61 4.15 37.87
C GLU A 299 9.86 2.85 38.22
N LYS A 300 8.75 2.98 38.97
CA LYS A 300 7.94 1.81 39.38
C LYS A 300 7.51 0.95 38.19
N ASN A 301 7.28 1.57 37.04
CA ASN A 301 6.89 0.90 35.80
C ASN A 301 7.94 -0.10 35.31
N ALA A 302 9.23 0.10 35.60
CA ALA A 302 10.30 -0.85 35.26
C ALA A 302 10.06 -2.25 35.81
N PHE A 303 9.35 -2.33 36.93
CA PHE A 303 9.08 -3.55 37.66
C PHE A 303 7.67 -4.10 37.41
N GLY A 304 6.83 -3.46 36.59
CA GLY A 304 5.51 -3.98 36.22
C GLY A 304 4.70 -4.45 37.44
N ASN A 305 4.20 -5.69 37.38
CA ASN A 305 3.48 -6.34 38.48
C ASN A 305 4.38 -7.27 39.31
N SER A 306 5.65 -6.90 39.52
CA SER A 306 6.64 -7.74 40.19
C SER A 306 6.16 -8.29 41.54
N GLU A 307 6.20 -9.61 41.69
CA GLU A 307 5.99 -10.29 42.98
C GLU A 307 7.13 -10.05 43.98
N PHE A 308 8.29 -9.57 43.51
CA PHE A 308 9.47 -9.37 44.34
C PHE A 308 9.49 -7.99 45.03
N ILE A 309 8.62 -7.05 44.63
CA ILE A 309 8.50 -5.75 45.30
C ILE A 309 7.55 -5.82 46.51
N THR A 310 6.59 -6.74 46.47
CA THR A 310 5.56 -6.91 47.52
C THR A 310 5.98 -7.84 48.66
N ARG A 311 7.14 -8.52 48.53
CA ARG A 311 7.79 -9.31 49.58
C ARG A 311 8.92 -8.51 50.24
#